data_AF-R9LD05-F1
#
_entry.id   AF-R9LD05-F1
#
_cell.length_a   1.000
_cell.length_b   1.000
_cell.length_c   1.000
_cell.angle_alpha   90.00
_cell.angle_beta   90.00
_cell.angle_gamma   90.00
#
_symmetry.space_group_name_H-M   'P 1'
#
loop_
_entity.id
_entity.type
_entity.pdbx_description
1 polymer ?
#
loop_
_entity_poly.entity_id
_entity_poly.type
_entity_poly.pdbx_seq_one_letter_code
_entity_poly.pdbx_strand_id
1 'polypeptide(L)'
;MRTGLYQKIICYCISAVLCIFYIGVLCLGVCADTEKEYKMYYIEKTLQRWIGVGGLRYTLGEPVDFFSESGNPTQRKGIGWSGAEKDATWTIGTTATLYFSGIPNTEDLVFEVDVLALRPEASARVIANGEAIGEVREVGIHHFLLEKGLIPDSGDLMIELGIQNPSPTENDPRNMGVKVRQARLCQRGQEENK
;
A
#
# COMPACT_ATOMS: atom_id res chain seq x y z
N MET A 1 -30.17 -41.10 -39.49
CA MET A 1 -30.22 -39.62 -39.44
C MET A 1 -30.69 -39.07 -38.08
N ARG A 2 -31.71 -39.65 -37.43
CA ARG A 2 -32.26 -39.19 -36.13
C ARG A 2 -31.29 -39.32 -34.94
N THR A 3 -30.45 -40.36 -34.90
CA THR A 3 -29.48 -40.63 -33.82
C THR A 3 -28.37 -39.58 -33.69
N GLY A 4 -27.86 -39.08 -34.82
CA GLY A 4 -26.82 -38.03 -34.81
C GLY A 4 -27.33 -36.66 -34.35
N LEU A 5 -28.62 -36.39 -34.49
CA LEU A 5 -29.25 -35.16 -33.97
C LEU A 5 -29.39 -35.23 -32.45
N TYR A 6 -29.86 -36.36 -31.90
CA TYR A 6 -29.97 -36.55 -30.45
C TYR A 6 -28.61 -36.47 -29.75
N GLN A 7 -27.56 -37.06 -30.34
CA GLN A 7 -26.21 -36.96 -29.78
C GLN A 7 -25.71 -35.51 -29.71
N LYS A 8 -25.95 -34.70 -30.76
CA LYS A 8 -25.60 -33.27 -30.75
C LYS A 8 -26.37 -32.49 -29.69
N ILE A 9 -27.67 -32.75 -29.55
CA ILE A 9 -28.51 -32.11 -28.52
C ILE A 9 -27.99 -32.44 -27.12
N ILE A 10 -27.68 -33.71 -26.85
CA ILE A 10 -27.11 -34.14 -25.57
C ILE A 10 -25.78 -33.42 -25.30
N CYS A 11 -24.88 -33.34 -26.29
CA CYS A 11 -23.63 -32.59 -26.15
C CYS A 11 -23.88 -31.11 -25.83
N TYR A 12 -24.83 -30.45 -26.51
CA TYR A 12 -25.17 -29.05 -26.21
C TYR A 12 -25.75 -28.88 -24.80
N CYS A 13 -26.61 -29.79 -24.35
CA CYS A 13 -27.14 -29.78 -22.99
C CYS A 13 -26.02 -29.93 -21.94
N ILE A 14 -25.11 -30.88 -22.14
CA ILE A 14 -23.95 -31.08 -21.25
C ILE A 14 -23.06 -29.83 -21.23
N SER A 15 -22.74 -29.27 -22.41
CA SER A 15 -21.95 -28.05 -22.51
C SER A 15 -22.63 -26.86 -21.83
N ALA A 16 -23.95 -26.71 -21.97
CA ALA A 16 -24.70 -25.65 -21.31
C ALA A 16 -24.69 -25.80 -19.79
N VAL A 17 -24.87 -27.03 -19.28
CA VAL A 17 -24.77 -27.33 -17.83
C VAL A 17 -23.37 -27.02 -17.30
N LEU A 18 -22.32 -27.43 -18.04
CA LEU A 18 -20.94 -27.10 -17.68
C LEU A 18 -20.70 -25.58 -17.67
N CYS A 19 -21.16 -24.85 -18.69
CA CYS A 19 -21.05 -23.39 -18.72
C CYS A 19 -21.74 -22.74 -17.51
N ILE A 20 -22.96 -23.16 -17.18
CA ILE A 20 -23.70 -22.64 -16.01
C ILE A 20 -22.94 -22.95 -14.71
N PHE A 21 -22.41 -24.16 -14.57
CA PHE A 21 -21.60 -24.55 -13.42
C PHE A 21 -20.35 -23.67 -13.27
N TYR A 22 -19.60 -23.46 -14.36
CA TYR A 22 -18.41 -22.60 -14.34
C TYR A 22 -18.75 -21.14 -14.02
N ILE A 23 -19.84 -20.60 -14.58
CA ILE A 23 -20.32 -19.27 -14.23
C ILE A 23 -20.66 -19.20 -12.74
N GLY A 24 -21.34 -20.21 -12.19
CA GLY A 24 -21.64 -20.30 -10.76
C GLY A 24 -20.38 -20.29 -9.89
N VAL A 25 -19.36 -21.08 -10.25
CA VAL A 25 -18.06 -21.08 -9.55
C VAL A 25 -17.38 -19.72 -9.62
N LEU A 26 -17.39 -19.05 -10.78
CA LEU A 26 -16.83 -17.71 -10.93
C LEU A 26 -17.59 -16.68 -10.07
N CYS A 27 -18.92 -16.72 -10.03
CA CYS A 27 -19.70 -15.85 -9.17
C CYS A 27 -19.40 -16.09 -7.70
N LEU A 28 -19.31 -17.35 -7.25
CA LEU A 28 -18.92 -17.68 -5.87
C LEU A 28 -17.52 -17.18 -5.54
N GLY A 29 -16.57 -17.29 -6.48
CA GLY A 29 -15.22 -16.76 -6.31
C GLY A 29 -15.18 -15.23 -6.23
N VAL A 30 -15.99 -14.53 -7.01
CA VAL A 30 -16.10 -13.05 -6.99
C VAL A 30 -16.80 -12.56 -5.72
N CYS A 31 -17.78 -13.31 -5.20
CA CYS A 31 -18.50 -12.97 -3.97
C CYS A 31 -17.82 -13.48 -2.69
N ALA A 32 -16.68 -14.17 -2.79
CA ALA A 32 -15.95 -14.62 -1.62
C ALA A 32 -15.37 -13.42 -0.86
N ASP A 33 -15.86 -13.22 0.35
CA ASP A 33 -15.31 -12.23 1.28
C ASP A 33 -13.91 -12.70 1.69
N THR A 34 -12.89 -12.05 1.14
CA THR A 34 -11.49 -12.39 1.42
C THR A 34 -10.87 -11.28 2.25
N GLU A 35 -10.00 -11.68 3.18
CA GLU A 35 -9.29 -10.75 4.04
C GLU A 35 -8.61 -9.64 3.22
N LYS A 36 -8.67 -8.41 3.72
CA LYS A 36 -8.19 -7.22 3.01
C LYS A 36 -6.75 -7.37 2.52
N GLU A 37 -5.85 -7.84 3.37
CA GLU A 37 -4.44 -8.04 3.01
C GLU A 37 -4.28 -9.04 1.87
N TYR A 38 -5.11 -10.09 1.84
CA TYR A 38 -5.09 -11.09 0.77
C TYR A 38 -5.45 -10.46 -0.57
N LYS A 39 -6.54 -9.69 -0.59
CA LYS A 39 -6.98 -8.98 -1.78
C LYS A 39 -5.90 -8.00 -2.27
N MET A 40 -5.33 -7.21 -1.37
CA MET A 40 -4.29 -6.24 -1.72
C MET A 40 -3.01 -6.88 -2.28
N TYR A 41 -2.60 -8.06 -1.78
CA TYR A 41 -1.38 -8.72 -2.24
C TYR A 41 -1.59 -9.65 -3.46
N TYR A 42 -2.62 -10.51 -3.44
CA TYR A 42 -2.83 -11.51 -4.48
C TYR A 42 -3.66 -11.00 -5.65
N ILE A 43 -4.65 -10.15 -5.40
CA ILE A 43 -5.63 -9.72 -6.40
C ILE A 43 -5.28 -8.34 -6.97
N GLU A 44 -5.20 -7.32 -6.11
CA GLU A 44 -5.01 -5.92 -6.51
C GLU A 44 -3.55 -5.55 -6.79
N LYS A 45 -2.59 -6.34 -6.27
CA LYS A 45 -1.15 -6.10 -6.41
C LYS A 45 -0.70 -4.72 -5.89
N THR A 46 -1.41 -4.20 -4.89
CA THR A 46 -1.12 -2.91 -4.25
C THR A 46 -0.07 -3.03 -3.15
N LEU A 47 0.08 -4.21 -2.52
CA LEU A 47 1.15 -4.52 -1.58
C LEU A 47 2.36 -5.16 -2.26
N GLN A 48 3.57 -4.77 -1.87
CA GLN A 48 4.80 -5.38 -2.36
C GLN A 48 5.06 -6.77 -1.79
N ARG A 49 4.58 -7.04 -0.58
CA ARG A 49 4.86 -8.27 0.15
C ARG A 49 3.63 -8.81 0.85
N TRP A 50 3.61 -10.12 1.04
CA TRP A 50 2.61 -10.76 1.87
C TRP A 50 2.91 -10.49 3.34
N ILE A 51 1.91 -10.01 4.06
CA ILE A 51 2.05 -9.54 5.45
C ILE A 51 1.28 -10.39 6.46
N GLY A 52 0.58 -11.42 5.97
CA GLY A 52 -0.34 -12.19 6.80
C GLY A 52 -1.67 -11.46 7.04
N VAL A 53 -2.62 -12.19 7.62
CA VAL A 53 -3.89 -11.61 8.04
C VAL A 53 -3.66 -10.69 9.23
N GLY A 54 -4.19 -9.46 9.16
CA GLY A 54 -3.99 -8.43 10.19
C GLY A 54 -2.60 -7.78 10.18
N GLY A 55 -1.76 -8.04 9.17
CA GLY A 55 -0.41 -7.47 9.07
C GLY A 55 -0.40 -5.95 8.87
N LEU A 56 -1.51 -5.34 8.44
CA LEU A 56 -1.63 -3.88 8.34
C LEU A 56 -1.91 -3.21 9.69
N ARG A 57 -2.30 -3.98 10.71
CA ARG A 57 -2.66 -3.40 12.00
C ARG A 57 -1.46 -2.66 12.58
N TYR A 58 -1.69 -1.45 13.02
CA TYR A 58 -0.64 -0.57 13.51
C TYR A 58 -0.93 -0.08 14.92
N THR A 59 0.13 0.01 15.72
CA THR A 59 0.09 0.58 17.06
C THR A 59 0.71 1.97 17.01
N LEU A 60 -0.03 3.00 17.45
CA LEU A 60 0.49 4.37 17.49
C LEU A 60 1.84 4.45 18.23
N GLY A 61 2.77 5.21 17.66
CA GLY A 61 4.15 5.38 18.13
C GLY A 61 5.12 4.28 17.70
N GLU A 62 4.66 3.17 17.12
CA GLU A 62 5.52 2.09 16.66
C GLU A 62 6.29 2.51 15.40
N PRO A 63 7.63 2.47 15.38
CA PRO A 63 8.39 2.88 14.21
C PRO A 63 8.18 1.90 13.04
N VAL A 64 7.96 2.46 11.85
CA VAL A 64 7.98 1.76 10.56
C VAL A 64 9.35 1.97 9.94
N ASP A 65 10.23 0.99 10.08
CA ASP A 65 11.55 1.02 9.45
C ASP A 65 11.48 0.82 7.94
N PHE A 66 12.47 1.33 7.22
CA PHE A 66 12.60 1.14 5.76
C PHE A 66 13.95 0.52 5.37
N PHE A 67 14.72 0.02 6.34
CA PHE A 67 16.02 -0.61 6.08
C PHE A 67 16.03 -2.12 6.32
N SER A 68 14.95 -2.68 6.88
CA SER A 68 14.78 -4.12 7.07
C SER A 68 13.72 -4.68 6.13
N GLU A 69 13.92 -5.91 5.70
CA GLU A 69 12.94 -6.68 4.93
C GLU A 69 12.36 -7.86 5.74
N SER A 70 12.83 -8.04 6.98
CA SER A 70 12.42 -9.06 7.95
C SER A 70 11.97 -8.41 9.26
N GLY A 71 11.01 -9.03 9.97
CA GLY A 71 10.64 -8.62 11.33
C GLY A 71 9.45 -7.65 11.48
N ASN A 72 8.75 -7.33 10.38
CA ASN A 72 7.44 -6.66 10.29
C ASN A 72 7.23 -5.31 11.01
N PRO A 73 7.97 -4.27 10.59
CA PRO A 73 7.33 -2.96 10.39
C PRO A 73 7.24 -2.54 8.91
N THR A 74 8.14 -3.07 8.07
CA THR A 74 8.41 -2.59 6.71
C THR A 74 7.49 -3.19 5.63
N GLN A 75 6.67 -4.17 6.01
CA GLN A 75 5.83 -4.90 5.05
C GLN A 75 4.57 -4.12 4.62
N ARG A 76 4.31 -2.98 5.27
CA ARG A 76 3.22 -2.03 4.96
C ARG A 76 3.47 -1.22 3.67
N LYS A 77 4.64 -1.41 3.04
CA LYS A 77 5.02 -0.83 1.75
C LYS A 77 4.10 -1.36 0.64
N GLY A 78 3.38 -0.42 0.04
CA GLY A 78 2.66 -0.63 -1.20
C GLY A 78 3.56 -0.55 -2.42
N ILE A 79 3.01 -0.20 -3.57
CA ILE A 79 3.78 0.05 -4.79
C ILE A 79 4.72 1.25 -4.62
N GLY A 80 5.74 1.32 -5.49
CA GLY A 80 6.58 2.52 -5.59
C GLY A 80 7.76 2.61 -4.63
N TRP A 81 8.10 1.52 -3.95
CA TRP A 81 9.32 1.43 -3.14
C TRP A 81 10.36 0.55 -3.83
N SER A 82 11.65 0.87 -3.64
CA SER A 82 12.74 -0.04 -3.97
C SER A 82 12.81 -1.20 -2.97
N GLY A 83 13.73 -2.14 -3.20
CA GLY A 83 14.18 -3.00 -2.11
C GLY A 83 14.87 -2.17 -1.02
N ALA A 84 14.77 -2.61 0.24
CA ALA A 84 15.48 -1.96 1.33
C ALA A 84 16.99 -1.98 1.12
N GLU A 85 17.62 -0.88 1.49
CA GLU A 85 19.07 -0.73 1.58
C GLU A 85 19.49 -0.67 3.05
N LYS A 86 20.80 -0.54 3.30
CA LYS A 86 21.38 -0.63 4.64
C LYS A 86 20.72 0.30 5.68
N ASP A 87 20.28 1.48 5.26
CA ASP A 87 19.84 2.57 6.13
C ASP A 87 18.46 3.13 5.81
N ALA A 88 17.89 2.83 4.64
CA ALA A 88 16.63 3.38 4.16
C ALA A 88 16.14 2.66 2.88
N THR A 89 14.95 3.01 2.40
CA THR A 89 14.42 2.59 1.10
C THR A 89 14.15 3.82 0.22
N TRP A 90 14.47 3.74 -1.07
CA TRP A 90 14.11 4.77 -2.04
C TRP A 90 12.68 4.59 -2.55
N THR A 91 11.97 5.67 -2.79
CA THR A 91 10.82 5.67 -3.68
C THR A 91 11.28 5.48 -5.12
N ILE A 92 10.46 4.81 -5.94
CA ILE A 92 10.68 4.60 -7.37
C ILE A 92 9.45 5.08 -8.14
N GLY A 93 9.69 5.88 -9.17
CA GLY A 93 8.64 6.48 -9.99
C GLY A 93 7.98 7.67 -9.28
N THR A 94 6.72 7.92 -9.61
CA THR A 94 6.00 9.14 -9.20
C THR A 94 5.10 8.95 -7.99
N THR A 95 5.01 7.72 -7.46
CA THR A 95 4.06 7.38 -6.40
C THR A 95 4.66 6.29 -5.54
N ALA A 96 4.62 6.43 -4.22
CA ALA A 96 4.94 5.37 -3.27
C ALA A 96 3.92 5.33 -2.12
N THR A 97 3.37 4.15 -1.80
CA THR A 97 2.25 4.04 -0.85
C THR A 97 2.58 3.26 0.42
N LEU A 98 1.96 3.63 1.52
CA LEU A 98 1.99 2.93 2.81
C LEU A 98 0.56 2.69 3.27
N TYR A 99 0.33 1.53 3.87
CA TYR A 99 -0.98 1.14 4.35
C TYR A 99 -0.96 0.82 5.84
N PHE A 100 -1.96 1.32 6.56
CA PHE A 100 -2.17 1.09 7.97
C PHE A 100 -3.64 0.73 8.20
N SER A 101 -3.90 -0.10 9.21
CA SER A 101 -5.25 -0.40 9.69
C SER A 101 -5.32 -0.32 11.21
N GLY A 102 -6.54 -0.18 11.74
CA GLY A 102 -6.79 -0.03 13.17
C GLY A 102 -6.36 1.34 13.72
N ILE A 103 -6.24 2.34 12.86
CA ILE A 103 -5.90 3.70 13.29
C ILE A 103 -7.14 4.37 13.90
N PRO A 104 -7.06 4.93 15.12
CA PRO A 104 -8.22 5.54 15.75
C PRO A 104 -8.60 6.87 15.08
N ASN A 105 -9.88 7.05 14.76
CA ASN A 105 -10.45 8.31 14.28
C ASN A 105 -11.06 9.17 15.42
N THR A 106 -10.39 9.18 16.57
CA THR A 106 -10.91 9.83 17.79
C THR A 106 -10.37 11.24 18.00
N GLU A 107 -9.18 11.50 17.49
CA GLU A 107 -8.36 12.69 17.72
C GLU A 107 -7.46 12.98 16.51
N ASP A 108 -6.83 14.15 16.50
CA ASP A 108 -5.81 14.48 15.51
C ASP A 108 -4.55 13.64 15.74
N LEU A 109 -3.97 13.14 14.66
CA LEU A 109 -2.72 12.39 14.67
C LEU A 109 -1.63 13.16 13.92
N VAL A 110 -0.39 12.72 14.08
CA VAL A 110 0.77 13.24 13.34
C VAL A 110 1.43 12.09 12.60
N PHE A 111 1.55 12.22 11.29
CA PHE A 111 2.41 11.37 10.47
C PHE A 111 3.81 11.97 10.44
N GLU A 112 4.76 11.27 11.04
CA GLU A 112 6.17 11.60 10.97
C GLU A 112 6.86 10.73 9.93
N VAL A 113 7.72 11.35 9.12
CA VAL A 113 8.58 10.65 8.16
C VAL A 113 9.99 11.21 8.22
N ASP A 114 10.95 10.30 8.25
CA ASP A 114 12.37 10.59 8.33
C ASP A 114 13.02 10.34 6.97
N VAL A 115 13.41 11.44 6.35
CA VAL A 115 13.92 11.49 4.98
C VAL A 115 15.43 11.61 5.05
N LEU A 116 16.13 10.57 4.56
CA LEU A 116 17.58 10.48 4.61
C LEU A 116 18.25 11.10 3.39
N ALA A 117 17.58 11.09 2.24
CA ALA A 117 18.09 11.67 1.01
C ALA A 117 16.95 12.07 0.06
N LEU A 118 17.23 13.04 -0.80
CA LEU A 118 16.35 13.50 -1.87
C LEU A 118 17.14 13.54 -3.17
N ARG A 119 16.52 13.20 -4.29
CA ARG A 119 17.11 13.50 -5.61
C ARG A 119 17.13 15.02 -5.86
N PRO A 120 18.08 15.51 -6.66
CA PRO A 120 18.06 16.90 -7.12
C PRO A 120 16.70 17.24 -7.75
N GLU A 121 16.13 18.38 -7.36
CA GLU A 121 14.83 18.90 -7.84
C GLU A 121 13.60 18.03 -7.54
N ALA A 122 13.79 16.89 -6.85
CA ALA A 122 12.69 16.06 -6.44
C ALA A 122 11.97 16.66 -5.22
N SER A 123 10.69 16.38 -5.10
CA SER A 123 9.91 16.60 -3.88
C SER A 123 8.87 15.50 -3.74
N ALA A 124 8.26 15.37 -2.56
CA ALA A 124 7.16 14.43 -2.37
C ALA A 124 5.97 15.12 -1.71
N ARG A 125 4.84 15.19 -2.42
CA ARG A 125 3.57 15.57 -1.80
C ARG A 125 3.09 14.41 -0.94
N VAL A 126 2.78 14.69 0.32
CA VAL A 126 2.24 13.70 1.24
C VAL A 126 0.72 13.78 1.19
N ILE A 127 0.09 12.65 0.91
CA ILE A 127 -1.35 12.53 0.68
C ILE A 127 -1.87 11.44 1.61
N ALA A 128 -2.84 11.75 2.46
CA ALA A 128 -3.50 10.79 3.34
C ALA A 128 -4.93 10.56 2.86
N ASN A 129 -5.29 9.30 2.56
CA ASN A 129 -6.62 8.93 2.07
C ASN A 129 -7.16 9.80 0.91
N GLY A 130 -6.26 10.29 0.04
CA GLY A 130 -6.58 11.16 -1.10
C GLY A 130 -6.52 12.66 -0.83
N GLU A 131 -6.33 13.09 0.42
CA GLU A 131 -6.18 14.50 0.79
C GLU A 131 -4.70 14.88 0.97
N ALA A 132 -4.27 15.97 0.35
CA ALA A 132 -2.90 16.45 0.48
C ALA A 132 -2.68 17.14 1.83
N ILE A 133 -1.77 16.58 2.65
CA ILE A 133 -1.50 17.06 4.02
C ILE A 133 -0.18 17.82 4.14
N GLY A 134 0.67 17.79 3.10
CA GLY A 134 1.91 18.55 3.07
C GLY A 134 2.87 18.11 1.98
N GLU A 135 4.12 18.54 2.09
CA GLU A 135 5.16 18.24 1.12
C GLU A 135 6.54 18.12 1.78
N VAL A 136 7.31 17.12 1.37
CA VAL A 136 8.73 16.96 1.69
C VAL A 136 9.56 17.58 0.57
N ARG A 137 10.41 18.54 0.92
CA ARG A 137 11.34 19.21 -0.03
C ARG A 137 12.80 19.15 0.40
N GLU A 138 13.08 18.62 1.58
CA GLU A 138 14.43 18.56 2.14
C GLU A 138 14.63 17.30 2.99
N VAL A 139 15.90 17.02 3.29
CA VAL A 139 16.33 15.92 4.16
C VAL A 139 16.05 16.30 5.62
N GLY A 140 15.59 15.34 6.41
CA GLY A 140 15.25 15.54 7.83
C GLY A 140 13.97 14.84 8.23
N ILE A 141 13.53 15.12 9.45
CA ILE A 141 12.28 14.61 10.01
C ILE A 141 11.17 15.62 9.73
N HIS A 142 10.08 15.15 9.14
CA HIS A 142 8.92 15.96 8.76
C HIS A 142 7.68 15.47 9.48
N HIS A 143 6.87 16.39 10.01
CA HIS A 143 5.62 16.10 10.70
C HIS A 143 4.43 16.64 9.91
N PHE A 144 3.43 15.80 9.68
CA PHE A 144 2.21 16.15 8.96
C PHE A 144 0.99 15.88 9.84
N LEU A 145 0.14 16.89 10.01
CA LEU A 145 -1.09 16.76 10.76
C LEU A 145 -2.08 15.90 9.96
N LEU A 146 -2.67 14.93 10.64
CA LEU A 146 -3.81 14.15 10.19
C LEU A 146 -5.01 14.59 11.03
N GLU A 147 -5.85 15.44 10.46
CA GLU A 147 -7.04 15.93 11.16
C GLU A 147 -8.02 14.79 11.43
N LYS A 148 -8.70 14.87 12.57
CA LYS A 148 -9.83 13.99 12.85
C LYS A 148 -10.86 14.06 11.71
N GLY A 149 -11.32 12.91 11.24
CA GLY A 149 -12.25 12.78 10.11
C GLY A 149 -11.59 12.44 8.79
N LEU A 150 -10.27 12.63 8.66
CA LEU A 150 -9.51 12.18 7.48
C LEU A 150 -9.37 10.65 7.43
N ILE A 151 -9.44 10.02 8.60
CA ILE A 151 -9.39 8.57 8.76
C ILE A 151 -10.84 8.08 8.85
N PRO A 152 -11.29 7.16 7.99
CA PRO A 152 -12.62 6.59 8.09
C PRO A 152 -12.79 5.78 9.38
N ASP A 153 -14.03 5.54 9.80
CA ASP A 153 -14.34 4.75 11.00
C ASP A 153 -13.87 3.28 10.91
N SER A 154 -13.55 2.79 9.71
CA SER A 154 -12.87 1.51 9.53
C SER A 154 -11.44 1.49 10.09
N GLY A 155 -10.85 2.67 10.36
CA GLY A 155 -9.47 2.83 10.83
C GLY A 155 -8.42 2.59 9.75
N ASP A 156 -8.83 2.62 8.48
CA ASP A 156 -7.94 2.41 7.34
C ASP A 156 -7.28 3.72 6.91
N LEU A 157 -5.95 3.72 6.88
CA LEU A 157 -5.16 4.86 6.45
C LEU A 157 -4.18 4.44 5.35
N MET A 158 -4.27 5.12 4.21
CA MET A 158 -3.29 5.09 3.15
C MET A 158 -2.51 6.40 3.17
N ILE A 159 -1.18 6.30 3.27
CA ILE A 159 -0.28 7.43 2.99
C ILE A 159 0.33 7.22 1.62
N GLU A 160 0.17 8.19 0.74
CA GLU A 160 0.81 8.25 -0.57
C GLU A 160 1.85 9.38 -0.58
N LEU A 161 3.04 9.06 -1.10
CA LEU A 161 4.07 10.01 -1.47
C LEU A 161 4.00 10.22 -2.98
N GLY A 162 3.41 11.35 -3.39
CA GLY A 162 3.38 11.81 -4.78
C GLY A 162 4.69 12.48 -5.15
N ILE A 163 5.60 11.71 -5.74
CA ILE A 163 6.97 12.10 -6.07
C ILE A 163 6.99 12.98 -7.32
N GLN A 164 7.51 14.19 -7.18
CA GLN A 164 7.78 15.11 -8.26
C GLN A 164 9.24 14.98 -8.69
N ASN A 165 9.48 15.07 -10.00
CA ASN A 165 10.82 15.00 -10.62
C ASN A 165 11.73 13.86 -10.10
N PRO A 166 11.25 12.60 -9.99
CA PRO A 166 12.15 11.49 -9.74
C PRO A 166 13.21 11.43 -10.86
N SER A 167 14.43 11.04 -10.52
CA SER A 167 15.53 10.97 -11.48
C SER A 167 16.51 9.83 -11.20
N PRO A 168 17.08 9.23 -12.27
CA PRO A 168 18.22 8.33 -12.16
C PRO A 168 19.53 9.09 -11.91
N THR A 169 20.59 8.36 -11.61
CA THR A 169 21.97 8.85 -11.59
C THR A 169 22.85 8.02 -12.50
N GLU A 170 24.05 8.49 -12.82
CA GLU A 170 25.03 7.74 -13.63
C GLU A 170 25.29 6.32 -13.10
N ASN A 171 25.33 6.17 -11.77
CA ASN A 171 25.60 4.88 -11.11
C ASN A 171 24.34 4.09 -10.73
N ASP A 172 23.14 4.66 -10.91
CA ASP A 172 21.88 4.01 -10.52
C ASP A 172 20.76 4.40 -11.50
N PRO A 173 20.31 3.47 -12.36
CA PRO A 173 19.32 3.75 -13.39
C PRO A 173 17.89 3.86 -12.85
N ARG A 174 17.65 3.60 -11.56
CA ARG A 174 16.32 3.67 -10.96
C ARG A 174 15.85 5.12 -10.92
N ASN A 175 14.58 5.35 -11.29
CA ASN A 175 13.97 6.66 -11.24
C ASN A 175 13.54 6.99 -9.80
N MET A 176 14.47 7.45 -8.98
CA MET A 176 14.27 7.60 -7.53
C MET A 176 13.88 9.02 -7.15
N GLY A 177 13.19 9.20 -6.02
CA GLY A 177 12.80 10.53 -5.53
C GLY A 177 13.30 10.81 -4.12
N VAL A 178 12.71 10.11 -3.15
CA VAL A 178 12.91 10.33 -1.72
C VAL A 178 13.40 9.04 -1.08
N LYS A 179 14.44 9.12 -0.26
CA LYS A 179 14.93 7.99 0.54
C LYS A 179 14.39 8.12 1.95
N VAL A 180 13.56 7.17 2.36
CA VAL A 180 12.90 7.17 3.67
C VAL A 180 13.59 6.15 4.56
N ARG A 181 13.99 6.58 5.77
CA ARG A 181 14.58 5.72 6.80
C ARG A 181 13.51 5.10 7.68
N GLN A 182 12.59 5.93 8.14
CA GLN A 182 11.57 5.54 9.11
C GLN A 182 10.31 6.40 8.93
N ALA A 183 9.16 5.87 9.34
CA ALA A 183 7.94 6.65 9.52
C ALA A 183 7.21 6.21 10.79
N ARG A 184 6.34 7.05 11.35
CA ARG A 184 5.47 6.67 12.48
C ARG A 184 4.21 7.53 12.51
N LEU A 185 3.14 7.00 13.10
CA LEU A 185 1.96 7.78 13.43
C LEU A 185 1.93 7.98 14.95
N CYS A 186 1.88 9.22 15.39
CA CYS A 186 1.89 9.61 16.80
C CYS A 186 0.63 10.38 17.15
N GLN A 187 0.29 10.38 18.44
CA GLN A 187 -0.64 11.38 18.96
C GLN A 187 0.03 12.75 18.94
N ARG A 188 -0.75 13.79 18.68
CA ARG A 188 -0.28 15.18 18.70
C ARG A 188 0.35 15.50 20.07
N GLY A 189 1.61 15.94 20.07
CA GLY A 189 2.37 16.26 21.30
C GLY A 189 3.21 15.13 21.90
N GLN A 190 3.26 13.94 21.29
CA GLN A 190 4.23 12.88 21.63
C GLN A 190 5.49 12.87 20.74
N GLU A 191 5.65 13.90 19.90
CA GLU A 191 6.68 13.99 18.86
C GLU A 191 8.11 14.00 19.43
N GLU A 192 8.33 14.52 20.65
CA GLU A 192 9.65 14.82 21.21
C GLU A 192 10.27 13.76 22.14
N ASN A 193 9.60 12.64 22.45
CA ASN A 193 10.20 11.64 23.34
C ASN A 193 11.05 10.62 22.56
N LYS A 194 12.26 11.04 22.14
CA LYS A 194 13.47 10.19 22.12
C LYS A 194 14.76 10.96 21.85
#